data_AF-A0A7C1Z5C0-F1
#
_entry.id   AF-A0A7C1Z5C0-F1
#
_cell.length_a   1.000
_cell.length_b   1.000
_cell.length_c   1.000
_cell.angle_alpha   90.00
_cell.angle_beta   90.00
_cell.angle_gamma   90.00
#
_symmetry.space_group_name_H-M   'P 1'
#
loop_
_entity.id
_entity.type
_entity.pdbx_description
1 polymer ?
#
loop_
_entity_poly.entity_id
_entity_poly.type
_entity_poly.pdbx_seq_one_letter_code
_entity_poly.pdbx_strand_id
1 'polypeptide(L)'
;MNPIDKYIRMADGRCGGLTELEPDTAESFRQWYHGGKIPGAHPWEICRGGNSTHVSLMVSNREGKWVLYLAGSSIVRVEETAKMAVALHTHDIPFILHEGEEILAMVTGKDFIGIVPDHVFPRYCHGLFPKKDRIIDFMNLGPETRMK
;
A
#
# COMPACT_ATOMS: atom_id res chain seq x y z
N MET A 1 -6.43 -15.37 21.01
CA MET A 1 -5.93 -15.67 19.65
C MET A 1 -4.49 -15.22 19.62
N ASN A 2 -3.55 -16.12 19.31
CA ASN A 2 -2.13 -15.74 19.27
C ASN A 2 -1.87 -14.86 18.01
N PRO A 3 -0.73 -14.15 17.93
CA PRO A 3 -0.43 -13.29 16.78
C PRO A 3 -0.46 -13.99 15.42
N ILE A 4 0.02 -15.25 15.35
CA ILE A 4 0.06 -16.05 14.12
C ILE A 4 -1.37 -16.40 13.67
N ASP A 5 -2.23 -16.87 14.56
CA ASP A 5 -3.64 -17.16 14.26
C ASP A 5 -4.37 -15.91 13.75
N LYS A 6 -4.08 -14.75 14.36
CA LYS A 6 -4.66 -13.47 13.95
C LYS A 6 -4.18 -13.10 12.55
N TYR A 7 -2.90 -13.28 12.26
CA TYR A 7 -2.35 -13.06 10.93
C TYR A 7 -3.00 -13.98 9.90
N ILE A 8 -3.05 -15.30 10.14
CA ILE A 8 -3.65 -16.28 9.23
C ILE A 8 -5.12 -15.96 8.94
N ARG A 9 -5.88 -15.51 9.95
CA ARG A 9 -7.29 -15.16 9.79
C ARG A 9 -7.52 -13.90 8.96
N MET A 10 -6.59 -12.96 8.97
CA MET A 10 -6.79 -11.60 8.43
C MET A 10 -5.97 -11.33 7.15
N ALA A 11 -4.84 -11.99 6.98
CA ALA A 11 -3.98 -11.86 5.81
C ALA A 11 -4.59 -12.57 4.59
N ASP A 12 -4.02 -12.30 3.43
CA ASP A 12 -4.50 -12.82 2.14
C ASP A 12 -4.13 -14.30 1.86
N GLY A 13 -3.43 -14.95 2.80
CA GLY A 13 -2.98 -16.35 2.73
C GLY A 13 -1.65 -16.57 1.99
N ARG A 14 -1.01 -15.54 1.44
CA ARG A 14 0.25 -15.63 0.69
C ARG A 14 1.44 -15.24 1.55
N CYS A 15 1.58 -15.87 2.72
CA CYS A 15 2.54 -15.47 3.76
C CYS A 15 4.02 -15.71 3.41
N GLY A 16 4.32 -16.49 2.36
CA GLY A 16 5.69 -16.71 1.90
C GLY A 16 6.60 -17.37 2.94
N GLY A 17 6.07 -18.26 3.79
CA GLY A 17 6.81 -18.93 4.86
C GLY A 17 6.96 -18.09 6.14
N LEU A 18 6.40 -16.87 6.21
CA LEU A 18 6.49 -16.01 7.40
C LEU A 18 5.92 -16.69 8.67
N THR A 19 4.88 -17.49 8.52
CA THR A 19 4.21 -18.18 9.63
C THR A 19 4.94 -19.43 10.12
N GLU A 20 5.99 -19.85 9.41
CA GLU A 20 6.80 -21.04 9.73
C GLU A 20 8.07 -20.68 10.50
N LEU A 21 8.33 -19.38 10.70
CA LEU A 21 9.49 -18.91 11.44
C LEU A 21 9.35 -19.18 12.94
N GLU A 22 10.46 -19.51 13.57
CA GLU A 22 10.57 -19.55 15.02
C GLU A 22 10.22 -18.17 15.61
N PRO A 23 9.15 -18.06 16.44
CA PRO A 23 8.72 -16.79 17.02
C PRO A 23 9.84 -16.11 17.81
N ASP A 24 9.79 -14.78 17.90
CA ASP A 24 10.66 -13.97 18.76
C ASP A 24 12.17 -14.11 18.50
N THR A 25 12.57 -14.64 17.33
CA THR A 25 13.97 -14.74 16.93
C THR A 25 14.30 -13.73 15.82
N ALA A 26 15.02 -12.66 16.17
CA ALA A 26 15.42 -11.62 15.22
C ALA A 26 16.26 -12.16 14.05
N GLU A 27 17.09 -13.17 14.31
CA GLU A 27 17.95 -13.78 13.29
C GLU A 27 17.14 -14.61 12.28
N SER A 28 16.15 -15.40 12.70
CA SER A 28 15.30 -16.16 11.77
C SER A 28 14.50 -15.24 10.86
N PHE A 29 13.96 -14.15 11.41
CA PHE A 29 13.28 -13.13 10.61
C PHE A 29 14.22 -12.48 9.60
N ARG A 30 15.44 -12.11 10.02
CA ARG A 30 16.46 -11.51 9.15
C ARG A 30 16.87 -12.47 8.03
N GLN A 31 17.11 -13.74 8.35
CA GLN A 31 17.48 -14.76 7.36
C GLN A 31 16.35 -14.99 6.36
N TRP A 32 15.11 -15.12 6.81
CA TRP A 32 13.95 -15.22 5.92
C TRP A 32 13.79 -13.99 5.03
N TYR A 33 13.89 -12.79 5.61
CA TYR A 33 13.74 -11.53 4.89
C TYR A 33 14.79 -11.34 3.79
N HIS A 34 16.03 -11.77 4.04
CA HIS A 34 17.15 -11.65 3.10
C HIS A 34 17.40 -12.91 2.23
N GLY A 35 16.82 -14.06 2.58
CA GLY A 35 17.10 -15.36 1.98
C GLY A 35 16.52 -15.58 0.58
N GLY A 36 15.69 -14.66 0.11
CA GLY A 36 15.10 -14.69 -1.22
C GLY A 36 13.58 -14.53 -1.17
N LYS A 37 13.01 -13.90 -2.21
CA LYS A 37 11.57 -13.69 -2.30
C LYS A 37 10.91 -14.94 -2.88
N ILE A 38 9.89 -15.46 -2.21
CA ILE A 38 8.96 -16.41 -2.83
C ILE A 38 8.14 -15.63 -3.87
N PRO A 39 8.23 -15.97 -5.17
CA PRO A 39 7.49 -15.27 -6.20
C PRO A 39 5.98 -15.29 -5.91
N GLY A 40 5.34 -14.12 -5.92
CA GLY A 40 3.90 -14.00 -5.65
C GLY A 40 3.51 -14.06 -4.16
N ALA A 41 4.46 -14.11 -3.22
CA ALA A 41 4.16 -13.98 -1.80
C ALA A 41 3.86 -12.52 -1.41
N HIS A 42 2.80 -12.33 -0.62
CA HIS A 42 2.30 -11.04 -0.16
C HIS A 42 2.24 -11.01 1.38
N PRO A 43 3.37 -11.24 2.09
CA PRO A 43 3.37 -11.38 3.54
C PRO A 43 2.84 -10.16 4.31
N TRP A 44 2.72 -9.01 3.65
CA TRP A 44 2.41 -7.72 4.24
C TRP A 44 1.03 -7.18 3.89
N GLU A 45 0.24 -7.89 3.08
CA GLU A 45 -1.07 -7.42 2.57
C GLU A 45 -2.14 -7.57 3.67
N ILE A 46 -2.63 -6.44 4.17
CA ILE A 46 -3.67 -6.36 5.22
C ILE A 46 -5.07 -6.18 4.63
N CYS A 47 -5.18 -5.63 3.42
CA CYS A 47 -6.40 -5.63 2.63
C CYS A 47 -6.11 -6.18 1.24
N ARG A 48 -6.79 -7.28 0.91
CA ARG A 48 -6.59 -7.96 -0.37
C ARG A 48 -6.97 -7.05 -1.54
N GLY A 49 -6.16 -7.07 -2.58
CA GLY A 49 -6.42 -6.29 -3.79
C GLY A 49 -5.58 -6.72 -4.99
N GLY A 50 -5.82 -6.06 -6.12
CA GLY A 50 -4.92 -6.13 -7.27
C GLY A 50 -3.69 -5.25 -7.04
N ASN A 51 -2.81 -5.19 -8.05
CA ASN A 51 -1.55 -4.43 -7.97
C ASN A 51 -1.73 -2.95 -7.55
N SER A 52 -2.90 -2.35 -7.78
CA SER A 52 -3.20 -0.94 -7.46
C SER A 52 -4.31 -0.74 -6.42
N THR A 53 -4.82 -1.79 -5.77
CA THR A 53 -5.98 -1.69 -4.84
C THR A 53 -5.80 -2.44 -3.53
N HIS A 54 -4.62 -3.00 -3.29
CA HIS A 54 -4.27 -3.61 -2.01
C HIS A 54 -3.83 -2.55 -1.00
N VAL A 55 -3.90 -2.88 0.28
CA VAL A 55 -3.24 -2.12 1.36
C VAL A 55 -2.25 -3.05 2.03
N SER A 56 -1.01 -2.58 2.19
CA SER A 56 0.08 -3.36 2.78
C SER A 56 0.75 -2.61 3.93
N LEU A 57 1.03 -3.32 5.02
CA LEU A 57 1.90 -2.86 6.10
C LEU A 57 3.24 -3.59 5.99
N MET A 58 4.12 -3.04 5.16
CA MET A 58 5.38 -3.66 4.78
C MET A 58 6.49 -3.38 5.78
N VAL A 59 7.43 -4.33 5.88
CA VAL A 59 8.68 -4.13 6.61
C VAL A 59 9.83 -3.88 5.63
N SER A 60 10.64 -2.87 5.90
CA SER A 60 11.91 -2.60 5.20
C SER A 60 13.08 -2.62 6.18
N ASN A 61 14.17 -3.27 5.81
CA ASN A 61 15.45 -3.09 6.48
C ASN A 61 16.23 -1.96 5.80
N ARG A 62 16.41 -0.82 6.48
CA ARG A 62 17.25 0.29 6.02
C ARG A 62 18.41 0.47 6.98
N GLU A 63 19.63 0.24 6.50
CA GLU A 63 20.86 0.42 7.29
C GLU A 63 20.84 -0.36 8.63
N GLY A 64 20.29 -1.58 8.61
CA GLY A 64 20.16 -2.42 9.80
C GLY A 64 18.98 -2.06 10.72
N LYS A 65 18.20 -1.01 10.41
CA LYS A 65 16.99 -0.66 11.13
C LYS A 65 15.75 -1.17 10.41
N TRP A 66 14.85 -1.78 11.17
CA TRP A 66 13.55 -2.21 10.67
C TRP A 66 12.56 -1.06 10.73
N VAL A 67 11.89 -0.79 9.63
CA VAL A 67 10.91 0.30 9.50
C VAL A 67 9.65 -0.24 8.86
N LEU A 68 8.49 0.15 9.41
CA LEU A 68 7.17 -0.15 8.86
C LEU A 68 6.78 0.88 7.80
N TYR A 69 6.19 0.42 6.71
CA TYR A 69 5.63 1.24 5.64
C TYR A 69 4.17 0.85 5.44
N LEU A 70 3.27 1.82 5.59
CA LEU A 70 1.87 1.65 5.23
C LEU A 70 1.68 2.17 3.80
N ALA A 71 1.26 1.31 2.89
CA ALA A 71 0.99 1.64 1.48
C ALA A 71 -0.47 1.31 1.14
N GLY A 72 -1.17 2.25 0.48
CA GLY A 72 -2.59 2.11 0.18
C GLY A 72 -3.22 3.38 -0.40
N SER A 73 -2.54 4.05 -1.33
CA SER A 73 -2.95 5.35 -1.90
C SER A 73 -4.06 5.29 -2.94
N SER A 74 -4.58 4.10 -3.26
CA SER A 74 -5.67 3.91 -4.20
C SER A 74 -6.92 4.70 -3.78
N ILE A 75 -7.59 5.38 -4.71
CA ILE A 75 -8.82 6.14 -4.42
C ILE A 75 -9.91 5.30 -3.74
N VAL A 76 -9.97 4.00 -4.04
CA VAL A 76 -10.94 3.07 -3.42
C VAL A 76 -10.50 2.51 -2.06
N ARG A 77 -9.31 2.88 -1.57
CA ARG A 77 -8.71 2.42 -0.30
C ARG A 77 -8.19 3.54 0.58
N VAL A 78 -8.18 4.78 0.09
CA VAL A 78 -7.53 5.91 0.76
C VAL A 78 -8.16 6.18 2.12
N GLU A 79 -9.48 6.03 2.23
CA GLU A 79 -10.21 6.22 3.48
C GLU A 79 -9.80 5.17 4.52
N GLU A 80 -9.77 3.89 4.15
CA GLU A 80 -9.34 2.80 5.03
C GLU A 80 -7.86 2.96 5.42
N THR A 81 -7.01 3.33 4.46
CA THR A 81 -5.58 3.55 4.72
C THR A 81 -5.34 4.71 5.68
N ALA A 82 -6.10 5.81 5.55
CA ALA A 82 -6.05 6.93 6.50
C ALA A 82 -6.49 6.50 7.91
N LYS A 83 -7.57 5.70 8.02
CA LYS A 83 -8.02 5.15 9.32
C LYS A 83 -6.95 4.25 9.95
N MET A 84 -6.28 3.42 9.15
CA MET A 84 -5.17 2.57 9.62
C MET A 84 -3.98 3.41 10.08
N ALA A 85 -3.62 4.46 9.33
CA ALA A 85 -2.53 5.37 9.71
C ALA A 85 -2.82 6.06 11.05
N VAL A 86 -4.06 6.54 11.25
CA VAL A 86 -4.51 7.10 12.52
C VAL A 86 -4.42 6.05 13.63
N ALA A 87 -4.90 4.83 13.40
CA ALA A 87 -4.84 3.77 14.41
C ALA A 87 -3.39 3.45 14.84
N LEU A 88 -2.47 3.31 13.89
CA LEU A 88 -1.04 3.09 14.17
C LEU A 88 -0.46 4.24 15.01
N HIS A 89 -0.77 5.49 14.62
CA HIS A 89 -0.31 6.68 15.34
C HIS A 89 -0.87 6.74 16.77
N THR A 90 -2.16 6.49 16.96
CA THR A 90 -2.81 6.51 18.30
C THR A 90 -2.31 5.43 19.25
N HIS A 91 -1.64 4.40 18.72
CA HIS A 91 -1.05 3.30 19.49
C HIS A 91 0.48 3.37 19.57
N ASP A 92 1.09 4.53 19.25
CA ASP A 92 2.53 4.76 19.32
C ASP A 92 3.36 3.78 18.48
N ILE A 93 2.80 3.27 17.38
CA ILE A 93 3.51 2.38 16.46
C ILE A 93 4.25 3.23 15.42
N PRO A 94 5.59 3.20 15.35
CA PRO A 94 6.33 3.98 14.37
C PRO A 94 6.18 3.40 12.96
N PHE A 95 5.78 4.23 12.00
CA PHE A 95 5.63 3.85 10.60
C PHE A 95 5.88 5.04 9.65
N ILE A 96 6.10 4.74 8.39
CA ILE A 96 6.11 5.69 7.28
C ILE A 96 4.85 5.46 6.45
N LEU A 97 4.05 6.52 6.24
CA LEU A 97 2.96 6.48 5.28
C LEU A 97 3.52 6.71 3.87
N HIS A 98 3.48 5.68 3.02
CA HIS A 98 3.86 5.79 1.61
C HIS A 98 2.90 6.75 0.89
N GLU A 99 3.43 7.69 0.11
CA GLU A 99 2.64 8.74 -0.56
C GLU A 99 1.75 9.55 0.41
N GLY A 100 2.24 9.78 1.63
CA GLY A 100 1.45 10.40 2.70
C GLY A 100 0.99 11.83 2.39
N GLU A 101 1.77 12.61 1.64
CA GLU A 101 1.35 13.96 1.20
C GLU A 101 0.23 13.90 0.17
N GLU A 102 0.29 12.93 -0.74
CA GLU A 102 -0.74 12.69 -1.75
C GLU A 102 -2.02 12.13 -1.14
N ILE A 103 -1.91 11.19 -0.19
CA ILE A 103 -3.04 10.69 0.59
C ILE A 103 -3.71 11.85 1.34
N LEU A 104 -2.93 12.73 1.98
CA LEU A 104 -3.46 13.91 2.66
C LEU A 104 -4.18 14.86 1.68
N ALA A 105 -3.61 15.08 0.49
CA ALA A 105 -4.25 15.89 -0.54
C ALA A 105 -5.60 15.29 -0.96
N MET A 106 -5.67 13.97 -1.19
CA MET A 106 -6.88 13.26 -1.60
C MET A 106 -7.97 13.32 -0.52
N VAL A 107 -7.66 13.02 0.74
CA VAL A 107 -8.66 13.08 1.83
C VAL A 107 -9.11 14.50 2.15
N THR A 108 -8.36 15.52 1.74
CA THR A 108 -8.73 16.94 1.90
C THR A 108 -9.31 17.57 0.64
N GLY A 109 -9.43 16.82 -0.47
CA GLY A 109 -9.94 17.31 -1.75
C GLY A 109 -9.07 18.38 -2.40
N LYS A 110 -7.75 18.34 -2.15
CA LYS A 110 -6.75 19.28 -2.70
C LYS A 110 -5.83 18.63 -3.74
N ASP A 111 -6.06 17.35 -4.03
CA ASP A 111 -5.34 16.59 -5.03
C ASP A 111 -5.74 16.98 -6.46
N PHE A 112 -4.95 16.51 -7.41
CA PHE A 112 -5.27 16.59 -8.83
C PHE A 112 -5.55 15.20 -9.37
N ILE A 113 -6.55 15.10 -10.24
CA ILE A 113 -6.86 13.89 -11.00
C ILE A 113 -6.25 14.03 -12.40
N GLY A 114 -5.41 13.08 -12.78
CA GLY A 114 -4.80 13.05 -14.10
C GLY A 114 -5.79 12.55 -15.15
N ILE A 115 -6.22 13.45 -16.03
CA ILE A 115 -7.07 13.09 -17.16
C ILE A 115 -6.22 12.52 -18.30
N VAL A 116 -6.47 11.28 -18.69
CA VAL A 116 -5.75 10.61 -19.79
C VAL A 116 -6.70 10.22 -20.94
N PRO A 117 -6.22 10.17 -22.20
CA PRO A 117 -7.03 9.78 -23.34
C PRO A 117 -7.70 8.41 -23.17
N ASP A 118 -8.87 8.20 -23.77
CA ASP A 118 -9.67 6.96 -23.61
C ASP A 118 -8.93 5.66 -24.02
N HIS A 119 -7.92 5.76 -24.89
CA HIS A 119 -7.10 4.61 -25.29
C HIS A 119 -5.94 4.31 -24.32
N VAL A 120 -5.76 5.14 -23.28
CA VAL A 120 -4.76 4.96 -22.22
C VAL A 120 -5.45 4.37 -21.01
N PHE A 121 -4.95 3.24 -20.53
CA PHE A 121 -5.42 2.64 -19.27
C PHE A 121 -5.11 3.59 -18.10
N PRO A 122 -6.11 4.05 -17.32
CA PRO A 122 -5.95 5.12 -16.32
C PRO A 122 -5.35 4.60 -15.02
N ARG A 123 -4.23 3.90 -15.10
CA ARG A 123 -3.42 3.45 -13.97
C ARG A 123 -1.95 3.53 -14.36
N TYR A 124 -1.10 3.82 -13.39
CA TYR A 124 0.36 3.94 -13.58
C TYR A 124 0.76 5.06 -14.56
N CYS A 125 -0.06 6.10 -14.70
CA CYS A 125 0.15 7.20 -15.63
C CYS A 125 1.00 8.35 -15.08
N HIS A 126 1.68 8.17 -13.93
CA HIS A 126 2.48 9.21 -13.26
C HIS A 126 3.47 9.91 -14.19
N GLY A 127 4.05 9.18 -15.15
CA GLY A 127 5.01 9.73 -16.11
C GLY A 127 4.42 10.68 -17.17
N LEU A 128 3.09 10.75 -17.30
CA LEU A 128 2.40 11.63 -18.24
C LEU A 128 2.16 13.04 -17.69
N PHE A 129 2.42 13.26 -16.39
CA PHE A 129 2.14 14.52 -15.71
C PHE A 129 3.40 15.09 -15.04
N PRO A 130 3.47 16.41 -14.80
CA PRO A 130 4.59 17.00 -14.09
C PRO A 130 4.73 16.43 -12.67
N LYS A 131 5.95 15.98 -12.30
CA LYS A 131 6.22 15.41 -10.97
C LYS A 131 5.81 16.32 -9.80
N LYS A 132 5.92 17.64 -9.99
CA LYS A 132 5.56 18.65 -8.99
C LYS A 132 4.07 18.64 -8.62
N ASP A 133 3.20 18.12 -9.49
CA ASP A 133 1.75 18.09 -9.29
C ASP A 133 1.32 16.83 -8.51
N ARG A 134 2.23 15.86 -8.34
CA ARG A 134 2.06 14.66 -7.48
C ARG A 134 0.77 13.88 -7.74
N ILE A 135 0.41 13.74 -9.00
CA ILE A 135 -0.81 13.06 -9.43
C ILE A 135 -0.66 11.55 -9.23
N ILE A 136 -1.53 10.97 -8.41
CA ILE A 136 -1.56 9.53 -8.09
C ILE A 136 -2.88 8.83 -8.47
N ASP A 137 -3.90 9.59 -8.87
CA ASP A 137 -5.15 9.04 -9.42
C ASP A 137 -5.41 9.58 -10.83
N PHE A 138 -6.04 8.74 -11.64
CA PHE A 138 -6.20 8.97 -13.06
C PHE A 138 -7.57 8.51 -13.52
N MET A 139 -8.13 9.22 -14.50
CA MET A 139 -9.39 8.82 -15.13
C MET A 139 -9.40 9.15 -16.62
N ASN A 140 -10.23 8.43 -17.36
CA ASN A 140 -10.68 8.84 -18.68
C ASN A 140 -11.93 9.72 -18.50
N LEU A 141 -12.11 10.74 -19.35
CA LEU A 141 -13.36 11.52 -19.38
C LEU A 141 -14.51 10.72 -20.02
N GLY A 142 -14.17 9.71 -20.82
CA GLY A 142 -15.12 8.99 -21.66
C GLY A 142 -15.51 9.81 -22.89
N PRO A 143 -16.34 9.22 -23.77
CA PRO A 143 -16.83 9.93 -24.94
C PRO A 143 -17.59 11.19 -24.50
N GLU A 144 -17.42 12.30 -25.22
CA GLU A 144 -18.21 13.52 -24.96
C GLU A 144 -19.70 13.16 -25.05
N THR A 145 -20.36 13.13 -23.89
CA THR A 145 -21.81 13.22 -23.87
C THR A 145 -22.12 14.62 -24.37
N ARG A 146 -22.50 14.77 -25.65
CA ARG A 146 -23.15 16.00 -26.11
C ARG A 146 -24.30 16.25 -25.13
N MET A 147 -24.13 17.23 -24.25
CA MET A 147 -25.24 17.76 -23.48
C MET A 147 -26.25 18.23 -24.54
N LYS A 148 -27.36 17.51 -24.65
CA LYS A 148 -28.51 17.92 -25.46
C LYS A 148 -29.24 19.04 -24.75
#